data_AF-A0A9X2WQP0-F1
#
_entry.id   AF-A0A9X2WQP0-F1
#
_cell.length_a   1.000
_cell.length_b   1.000
_cell.length_c   1.000
_cell.angle_alpha   90.00
_cell.angle_beta   90.00
_cell.angle_gamma   90.00
#
_symmetry.space_group_name_H-M   'P 1'
#
loop_
_entity.id
_entity.type
_entity.pdbx_description
1 polymer ?
#
loop_
_entity_poly.entity_id
_entity_poly.type
_entity_poly.pdbx_seq_one_letter_code
_entity_poly.pdbx_strand_id
1 'polypeptide(L)'
;MENDKVQHLGAGESFQQTFTVESIDGSAKKDITVTVHGTNDAPIASAEVRLANGLEDSKIVLTPALLLANTTDIDDNDIGKLSIENLHVDHGSILNNGNGTFTFTPEKDYNGDVHFSYDVKDAHGGVTHTGASTT
;
A
#
# COMPACT_ATOMS: atom_id res chain seq x y z
N MET A 1 18.99 12.59 4.76
CA MET A 1 18.62 14.00 4.50
C MET A 1 18.36 14.26 3.02
N GLU A 2 19.23 13.88 2.06
CA GLU A 2 18.88 13.90 0.62
C GLU A 2 18.28 12.57 0.13
N ASN A 3 18.74 11.43 0.67
CA ASN A 3 18.19 10.11 0.34
C ASN A 3 16.69 10.01 0.65
N ASP A 4 16.26 10.52 1.81
CA ASP A 4 14.84 10.51 2.21
C ASP A 4 13.97 11.28 1.23
N LYS A 5 14.46 12.39 0.63
CA LYS A 5 13.66 13.20 -0.30
C LYS A 5 13.42 12.54 -1.65
N VAL A 6 14.32 11.64 -2.07
CA VAL A 6 14.20 10.98 -3.37
C VAL A 6 13.53 9.62 -3.28
N GLN A 7 13.52 9.01 -2.09
CA GLN A 7 12.87 7.71 -1.87
C GLN A 7 11.34 7.77 -1.84
N HIS A 8 10.76 8.96 -1.65
CA HIS A 8 9.31 9.16 -1.72
C HIS A 8 8.81 9.51 -3.13
N LEU A 9 9.71 9.57 -4.12
CA LEU A 9 9.33 9.92 -5.49
C LEU A 9 8.73 8.70 -6.20
N GLY A 10 7.42 8.72 -6.38
CA GLY A 10 6.73 7.68 -7.15
C GLY A 10 6.88 7.85 -8.66
N ALA A 11 6.24 6.94 -9.41
CA ALA A 11 6.26 7.00 -10.87
C ALA A 11 5.76 8.35 -11.42
N GLY A 12 6.59 8.98 -12.27
CA GLY A 12 6.28 10.28 -12.87
C GLY A 12 6.69 11.49 -12.04
N GLU A 13 7.16 11.29 -10.80
CA GLU A 13 7.71 12.36 -9.97
C GLU A 13 9.20 12.56 -10.24
N SER A 14 9.70 13.76 -9.92
CA SER A 14 11.12 14.06 -10.03
C SER A 14 11.56 15.13 -9.05
N PHE A 15 12.82 15.04 -8.65
CA PHE A 15 13.50 16.04 -7.84
C PHE A 15 14.66 16.63 -8.62
N GLN A 16 14.81 17.96 -8.57
CA GLN A 16 15.94 18.66 -9.19
C GLN A 16 16.81 19.31 -8.14
N GLN A 17 18.12 19.17 -8.32
CA GLN A 17 19.14 19.82 -7.52
C GLN A 17 20.11 20.59 -8.40
N THR A 18 20.36 21.84 -8.06
CA THR A 18 21.28 22.70 -8.79
C THR A 18 22.53 22.96 -7.96
N PHE A 19 23.69 22.72 -8.57
CA PHE A 19 25.00 23.00 -8.01
C PHE A 19 25.68 24.10 -8.83
N THR A 20 26.08 25.18 -8.20
CA THR A 20 26.89 26.21 -8.86
C THR A 20 28.36 25.84 -8.75
N VAL A 21 29.02 25.62 -9.88
CA VAL A 21 30.47 25.47 -9.96
C VAL A 21 31.11 26.81 -10.31
N GLU A 22 32.19 27.14 -9.64
CA GLU A 22 32.98 28.35 -9.85
C GLU A 22 34.35 27.96 -10.40
N SER A 23 34.85 28.72 -11.38
CA SER A 23 36.21 28.53 -11.88
C SER A 23 37.22 28.81 -10.77
N ILE A 24 38.38 28.17 -10.81
CA ILE A 24 39.39 28.31 -9.75
C ILE A 24 39.89 29.75 -9.59
N ASP A 25 39.84 30.54 -10.66
CA ASP A 25 40.19 31.96 -10.68
C ASP A 25 39.02 32.90 -10.32
N GLY A 26 37.84 32.35 -10.02
CA GLY A 26 36.64 33.10 -9.60
C GLY A 26 35.96 33.91 -10.71
N SER A 27 36.42 33.79 -11.95
CA SER A 27 35.95 34.62 -13.06
C SER A 27 34.68 34.10 -13.74
N ALA A 28 34.36 32.82 -13.57
CA ALA A 28 33.20 32.18 -14.21
C ALA A 28 32.41 31.32 -13.22
N LYS A 29 31.07 31.33 -13.39
CA LYS A 29 30.14 30.45 -12.67
C LYS A 29 29.25 29.71 -13.66
N LYS A 30 28.93 28.45 -13.35
CA LYS A 30 27.99 27.63 -14.12
C LYS A 30 27.14 26.81 -13.18
N ASP A 31 25.85 26.78 -13.45
CA ASP A 31 24.94 25.89 -12.76
C ASP A 31 24.91 24.52 -13.44
N ILE A 32 25.02 23.47 -12.64
CA ILE A 32 24.83 22.07 -13.02
C ILE A 32 23.54 21.60 -12.37
N THR A 33 22.55 21.23 -13.17
CA THR A 33 21.29 20.67 -12.68
C THR A 33 21.32 19.16 -12.79
N VAL A 34 21.05 18.50 -11.67
CA VAL A 34 20.82 17.06 -11.57
C VAL A 34 19.32 16.83 -11.40
N THR A 35 18.75 15.98 -12.25
CA THR A 35 17.36 15.54 -12.13
C THR A 35 17.33 14.08 -11.72
N VAL A 36 16.63 13.79 -10.63
CA VAL A 36 16.33 12.44 -10.16
C VAL A 36 14.89 12.12 -10.53
N HIS A 37 14.67 10.99 -11.19
CA HIS A 37 13.34 10.50 -11.54
C HIS A 37 12.93 9.42 -10.56
N GLY A 38 11.72 9.54 -10.02
CA GLY A 38 11.09 8.53 -9.18
C GLY A 38 10.73 7.26 -9.95
N THR A 39 10.58 6.19 -9.20
CA THR A 39 10.08 4.89 -9.69
C THR A 39 8.89 4.49 -8.84
N ASN A 40 8.04 3.61 -9.35
CA ASN A 40 6.98 3.05 -8.50
C ASN A 40 7.57 2.02 -7.54
N ASP A 41 7.50 2.28 -6.25
CA ASP A 41 7.72 1.28 -5.21
C ASP A 41 6.42 0.51 -4.94
N ALA A 42 6.53 -0.78 -4.61
CA ALA A 42 5.34 -1.56 -4.29
C ALA A 42 4.93 -1.35 -2.81
N PRO A 43 3.63 -1.48 -2.48
CA PRO A 43 3.19 -1.37 -1.10
C PRO A 43 3.87 -2.39 -0.18
N ILE A 44 3.97 -2.08 1.10
CA ILE A 44 4.55 -2.96 2.12
C ILE A 44 3.52 -3.22 3.21
N ALA A 45 3.16 -4.49 3.41
CA ALA A 45 2.40 -4.94 4.58
C ALA A 45 3.38 -5.35 5.70
N SER A 46 3.35 -4.64 6.82
CA SER A 46 4.23 -4.89 7.96
C SER A 46 3.84 -6.12 8.79
N ALA A 47 2.55 -6.48 8.74
CA ALA A 47 1.97 -7.67 9.35
C ALA A 47 0.59 -7.95 8.75
N GLU A 48 0.12 -9.19 8.91
CA GLU A 48 -1.28 -9.52 8.63
C GLU A 48 -2.23 -8.79 9.59
N VAL A 49 -3.43 -8.50 9.11
CA VAL A 49 -4.46 -7.83 9.90
C VAL A 49 -5.11 -8.82 10.88
N ARG A 50 -5.36 -8.40 12.12
CA ARG A 50 -6.18 -9.16 13.06
C ARG A 50 -7.58 -8.58 13.10
N LEU A 51 -8.56 -9.38 12.70
CA LEU A 51 -9.96 -9.03 12.75
C LEU A 51 -10.53 -9.48 14.11
N ALA A 52 -11.35 -8.62 14.71
CA ALA A 52 -12.13 -9.04 15.86
C ALA A 52 -13.04 -10.20 15.47
N ASN A 53 -13.15 -11.20 16.34
CA ASN A 53 -14.14 -12.26 16.25
C ASN A 53 -15.54 -11.64 16.05
N GLY A 54 -16.09 -11.86 14.86
CA GLY A 54 -17.49 -11.56 14.60
C GLY A 54 -18.35 -12.58 15.33
N LEU A 55 -19.56 -12.17 15.70
CA LEU A 55 -20.58 -13.10 16.18
C LEU A 55 -20.67 -14.23 15.15
N GLU A 56 -20.39 -15.47 15.58
CA GLU A 56 -20.60 -16.65 14.74
C GLU A 56 -21.96 -16.54 14.05
N ASP A 57 -22.03 -17.02 12.80
CA ASP A 57 -23.24 -17.00 11.97
C ASP A 57 -23.76 -15.61 11.54
N SER A 58 -23.01 -14.53 11.78
CA SER A 58 -23.36 -13.19 11.31
C SER A 58 -22.46 -12.71 10.18
N LYS A 59 -23.06 -12.06 9.18
CA LYS A 59 -22.30 -11.41 8.09
C LYS A 59 -21.45 -10.28 8.65
N ILE A 60 -20.22 -10.20 8.19
CA ILE A 60 -19.24 -9.18 8.58
C ILE A 60 -18.92 -8.33 7.36
N VAL A 61 -18.92 -7.00 7.52
CA VAL A 61 -18.50 -6.07 6.47
C VAL A 61 -17.03 -5.71 6.70
N LEU A 62 -16.17 -6.16 5.80
CA LEU A 62 -14.76 -5.83 5.76
C LEU A 62 -14.58 -4.54 4.95
N THR A 63 -13.99 -3.54 5.57
CA THR A 63 -13.72 -2.24 4.93
C THR A 63 -12.26 -2.16 4.48
N PRO A 64 -11.93 -1.34 3.47
CA PRO A 64 -10.55 -1.08 3.09
C PRO A 64 -9.69 -0.63 4.28
N ALA A 65 -10.22 0.25 5.14
CA ALA A 65 -9.50 0.74 6.31
C ALA A 65 -9.09 -0.40 7.27
N LEU A 66 -9.90 -1.45 7.40
CA LEU A 66 -9.55 -2.62 8.20
C LEU A 66 -8.45 -3.44 7.51
N LEU A 67 -8.64 -3.77 6.23
CA LEU A 67 -7.71 -4.63 5.48
C LEU A 67 -6.37 -3.95 5.16
N LEU A 68 -6.32 -2.61 5.18
CA LEU A 68 -5.11 -1.82 4.93
C LEU A 68 -4.39 -1.36 6.20
N ALA A 69 -4.86 -1.74 7.40
CA ALA A 69 -4.39 -1.18 8.66
C ALA A 69 -2.86 -1.30 8.90
N ASN A 70 -2.22 -2.32 8.32
CA ASN A 70 -0.79 -2.58 8.46
C ASN A 70 0.00 -2.37 7.15
N THR A 71 -0.62 -1.75 6.15
CA THR A 71 -0.04 -1.58 4.81
C THR A 71 0.22 -0.11 4.52
N THR A 72 1.41 0.18 4.03
CA THR A 72 1.84 1.53 3.65
C THR A 72 2.54 1.49 2.31
N ASP A 73 2.48 2.61 1.60
CA ASP A 73 3.33 2.89 0.45
C ASP A 73 4.27 4.06 0.80
N ILE A 74 5.48 4.04 0.25
CA ILE A 74 6.46 5.10 0.48
C ILE A 74 6.34 6.23 -0.54
N ASP A 75 5.71 5.96 -1.69
CA ASP A 75 5.54 6.93 -2.77
C ASP A 75 4.47 7.98 -2.39
N ASP A 76 4.85 9.25 -2.45
CA ASP A 76 3.97 10.37 -2.07
C ASP A 76 2.70 10.41 -2.93
N ASN A 77 2.83 10.03 -4.20
CA ASN A 77 1.73 9.99 -5.15
C ASN A 77 0.78 8.78 -4.95
N ASP A 78 1.06 7.85 -4.03
CA ASP A 78 0.22 6.68 -3.70
C ASP A 78 -0.38 6.71 -2.28
N ILE A 79 -0.02 7.72 -1.48
CA ILE A 79 -0.60 7.94 -0.15
C ILE A 79 -2.13 8.02 -0.25
N GLY A 80 -2.80 7.09 0.44
CA GLY A 80 -4.27 7.00 0.49
C GLY A 80 -4.93 6.46 -0.78
N LYS A 81 -4.16 5.93 -1.74
CA LYS A 81 -4.67 5.36 -3.00
C LYS A 81 -4.56 3.84 -3.09
N LEU A 82 -4.22 3.18 -1.99
CA LEU A 82 -4.17 1.73 -1.92
C LEU A 82 -5.56 1.10 -2.06
N SER A 83 -5.61 -0.04 -2.74
CA SER A 83 -6.83 -0.81 -3.01
C SER A 83 -6.62 -2.30 -2.73
N ILE A 84 -7.73 -3.01 -2.49
CA ILE A 84 -7.73 -4.45 -2.23
C ILE A 84 -8.23 -5.19 -3.49
N GLU A 85 -7.45 -6.16 -3.96
CA GLU A 85 -7.82 -7.08 -5.05
C GLU A 85 -7.66 -8.54 -4.59
N ASN A 86 -8.27 -9.47 -5.35
CA ASN A 86 -8.12 -10.92 -5.16
C ASN A 86 -8.35 -11.43 -3.72
N LEU A 87 -9.36 -10.88 -3.03
CA LEU A 87 -9.70 -11.31 -1.68
C LEU A 87 -10.34 -12.71 -1.67
N HIS A 88 -9.68 -13.62 -0.96
CA HIS A 88 -10.11 -14.99 -0.72
C HIS A 88 -10.19 -15.28 0.78
N VAL A 89 -10.97 -16.30 1.13
CA VAL A 89 -11.14 -16.80 2.50
C VAL A 89 -11.06 -18.33 2.49
N ASP A 90 -10.46 -18.92 3.52
CA ASP A 90 -10.36 -20.37 3.68
C ASP A 90 -11.67 -21.04 4.13
N HIS A 91 -12.43 -20.35 4.98
CA HIS A 91 -13.72 -20.80 5.51
C HIS A 91 -14.81 -19.75 5.29
N GLY A 92 -15.93 -20.17 4.70
CA GLY A 92 -17.07 -19.30 4.37
C GLY A 92 -16.99 -18.74 2.95
N SER A 93 -17.53 -17.53 2.76
CA SER A 93 -17.60 -16.90 1.43
C SER A 93 -17.44 -15.38 1.48
N ILE A 94 -16.88 -14.83 0.41
CA ILE A 94 -16.68 -13.39 0.23
C ILE A 94 -17.54 -12.89 -0.93
N LEU A 95 -18.24 -11.79 -0.68
CA LEU A 95 -18.93 -11.00 -1.69
C LEU A 95 -18.25 -9.64 -1.82
N ASN A 96 -17.81 -9.27 -3.03
CA ASN A 96 -17.40 -7.90 -3.33
C ASN A 96 -18.65 -7.03 -3.54
N ASN A 97 -18.81 -5.98 -2.73
CA ASN A 97 -19.98 -5.10 -2.78
C ASN A 97 -19.89 -4.02 -3.88
N GLY A 98 -18.78 -3.95 -4.61
CA GLY A 98 -18.57 -2.99 -5.71
C GLY A 98 -18.29 -1.55 -5.28
N ASN A 99 -18.26 -1.28 -3.98
CA ASN A 99 -17.95 0.03 -3.40
C ASN A 99 -16.63 0.04 -2.60
N GLY A 100 -15.77 -0.96 -2.82
CA GLY A 100 -14.53 -1.18 -2.09
C GLY A 100 -14.67 -1.97 -0.79
N THR A 101 -15.89 -2.24 -0.32
CA THR A 101 -16.12 -3.13 0.83
C THR A 101 -16.40 -4.56 0.40
N PHE A 102 -16.15 -5.50 1.31
CA PHE A 102 -16.41 -6.91 1.12
C PHE A 102 -17.33 -7.42 2.22
N THR A 103 -18.27 -8.28 1.88
CA THR A 103 -19.12 -8.97 2.86
C THR A 103 -18.65 -10.41 3.01
N PHE A 104 -18.13 -10.71 4.19
CA PHE A 104 -17.81 -12.06 4.62
C PHE A 104 -19.06 -12.72 5.21
N THR A 105 -19.37 -13.92 4.72
CA THR A 105 -20.40 -14.80 5.29
C THR A 105 -19.68 -16.03 5.86
N PRO A 106 -19.67 -16.20 7.20
CA PRO A 106 -19.03 -17.34 7.85
C PRO A 106 -19.59 -18.68 7.36
N GLU A 107 -18.75 -19.71 7.38
CA GLU A 107 -19.21 -21.09 7.26
C GLU A 107 -20.05 -21.44 8.49
N LYS A 108 -21.21 -22.08 8.24
CA LYS A 108 -22.14 -22.43 9.32
C LYS A 108 -21.49 -23.45 10.27
N ASP A 109 -21.66 -23.24 11.58
CA ASP A 109 -21.16 -24.12 12.65
C ASP A 109 -19.62 -24.29 12.66
N TYR A 110 -18.88 -23.38 12.02
CA TYR A 110 -17.42 -23.33 12.08
C TYR A 110 -16.95 -22.39 13.20
N ASN A 111 -16.18 -22.94 14.15
CA ASN A 111 -15.79 -22.25 15.38
C ASN A 111 -14.27 -22.05 15.47
N GLY A 112 -13.56 -22.18 14.34
CA GLY A 112 -12.10 -22.00 14.27
C GLY A 112 -11.69 -20.63 13.77
N ASP A 113 -10.38 -20.41 13.68
CA ASP A 113 -9.82 -19.21 13.04
C ASP A 113 -10.10 -19.23 11.54
N VAL A 114 -10.43 -18.06 10.98
CA VAL A 114 -10.66 -17.84 9.55
C VAL A 114 -9.50 -17.01 9.01
N HIS A 115 -8.87 -17.48 7.95
CA HIS A 115 -7.79 -16.76 7.25
C HIS A 115 -8.29 -16.19 5.92
N PHE A 116 -7.88 -14.95 5.67
CA PHE A 116 -8.12 -14.22 4.45
C PHE A 116 -6.79 -13.98 3.77
N SER A 117 -6.74 -14.13 2.45
CA SER A 117 -5.58 -13.78 1.63
C SER A 117 -6.01 -12.79 0.55
N TYR A 118 -5.23 -11.74 0.32
CA TYR A 118 -5.55 -10.71 -0.66
C TYR A 118 -4.31 -9.97 -1.13
N ASP A 119 -4.48 -9.24 -2.23
CA ASP A 119 -3.46 -8.35 -2.77
C ASP A 119 -3.80 -6.90 -2.40
N VAL A 120 -2.78 -6.15 -1.98
CA VAL A 120 -2.85 -4.69 -1.86
C VAL A 120 -2.11 -4.07 -3.03
N LYS A 121 -2.77 -3.15 -3.72
CA LYS A 121 -2.27 -2.52 -4.94
C LYS A 121 -2.29 -1.01 -4.85
N ASP A 122 -1.22 -0.37 -5.29
CA ASP A 122 -1.11 1.08 -5.42
C ASP A 122 -1.82 1.61 -6.68
N ALA A 123 -1.74 2.92 -6.95
CA ALA A 123 -2.38 3.52 -8.13
C ALA A 123 -1.57 3.37 -9.43
N HIS A 124 -0.33 2.89 -9.35
CA HIS A 124 0.64 2.82 -10.46
C HIS A 124 1.10 1.38 -10.79
N GLY A 125 0.47 0.37 -10.20
CA GLY A 125 0.58 -1.04 -10.54
C GLY A 125 1.48 -1.88 -9.64
N GLY A 126 2.07 -1.33 -8.57
CA GLY A 126 2.77 -2.12 -7.57
C GLY A 126 1.79 -2.90 -6.69
N VAL A 127 2.24 -4.08 -6.25
CA VAL A 127 1.40 -5.07 -5.57
C VAL A 127 2.18 -5.72 -4.46
N THR A 128 1.50 -5.96 -3.34
CA THR A 128 1.99 -6.82 -2.24
C THR A 128 0.92 -7.79 -1.80
N HIS A 129 1.34 -8.98 -1.40
CA HIS A 129 0.45 -10.04 -0.94
C HIS A 129 0.42 -10.08 0.59
N THR A 130 -0.76 -10.11 1.18
CA THR A 130 -0.94 -10.16 2.63
C THR A 130 -2.25 -10.85 3.00
N GLY A 131 -2.53 -10.89 4.30
CA GLY A 131 -3.68 -11.57 4.83
C GLY A 131 -4.33 -10.87 6.01
N ALA A 132 -5.41 -11.47 6.46
CA ALA A 132 -6.05 -11.16 7.71
C ALA A 132 -6.48 -12.46 8.39
N SER A 133 -6.62 -12.45 9.70
CA SER A 133 -7.17 -13.58 10.45
C SER A 133 -8.13 -13.11 11.50
N THR A 134 -9.18 -13.90 11.76
CA THR A 134 -9.93 -13.78 13.01
C THR A 134 -9.10 -14.38 14.15
N THR A 135 -9.30 -13.87 15.37
CA THR A 135 -8.73 -14.41 16.61
C THR A 135 -9.81 -14.60 17.65
#